data_AF-A0A4Y8Q3X1-F1
#
_entry.id   AF-A0A4Y8Q3X1-F1
#
_cell.length_a   1.000
_cell.length_b   1.000
_cell.length_c   1.000
_cell.angle_alpha   90.00
_cell.angle_beta   90.00
_cell.angle_gamma   90.00
#
_symmetry.space_group_name_H-M   'P 1'
#
loop_
_entity.id
_entity.type
_entity.pdbx_description
1 polymer ?
#
loop_
_entity_poly.entity_id
_entity_poly.type
_entity_poly.pdbx_seq_one_letter_code
_entity_poly.pdbx_strand_id
1 'polypeptide(L)'
;MTRLEYSLEIRHFGFCGGNFEKQRKEYYFQMLDSIPDSYSHFNIEREGIVCTIDVDWSQTMRDYKQHHTHSCSLEETLNNYEVVKDQYDSLDQYVREIVKHLPQGSTITIQVHTESDEVLLVEQIVMNFIYHIYLALNLSCPGFLDLYAATLSGRNTEKITISNYYFSECWADDSWPSVSYIPVEKVRYWYDSLELWGLGLGKSRLVKCLFALLHFCSEDKISPSKQFGLPMRLKLFMNSRKQLFSKR
;
A
#
# COMPACT_ATOMS: atom_id res chain seq x y z
N MET A 1 -10.79 11.30 26.89
CA MET A 1 -9.87 10.96 25.77
C MET A 1 -9.63 9.47 25.79
N THR A 2 -10.27 8.78 24.85
CA THR A 2 -10.17 7.34 24.60
C THR A 2 -8.93 7.08 23.74
N ARG A 3 -8.12 6.10 24.13
CA ARG A 3 -6.96 5.65 23.37
C ARG A 3 -7.24 4.25 22.83
N LEU A 4 -7.14 4.11 21.51
CA LEU A 4 -7.27 2.85 20.81
C LEU A 4 -5.94 2.51 20.16
N GLU A 5 -5.59 1.23 20.14
CA GLU A 5 -4.38 0.74 19.50
C GLU A 5 -4.76 -0.27 18.42
N TYR A 6 -4.15 -0.11 17.25
CA TYR A 6 -4.30 -0.97 16.10
C TYR A 6 -2.92 -1.44 15.64
N SER A 7 -2.86 -2.66 15.14
CA SER A 7 -1.68 -3.28 14.58
C SER A 7 -1.99 -3.73 13.16
N LEU A 8 -1.27 -3.19 12.18
CA LEU A 8 -1.37 -3.63 10.78
C LEU A 8 -0.20 -4.58 10.49
N GLU A 9 -0.51 -5.87 10.47
CA GLU A 9 0.43 -6.91 10.10
C GLU A 9 0.45 -7.06 8.58
N ILE A 10 1.61 -6.83 7.98
CA ILE A 10 1.89 -6.96 6.55
C ILE A 10 2.71 -8.22 6.36
N ARG A 11 2.41 -9.01 5.32
CA ARG A 11 3.25 -10.16 4.94
C ARG A 11 4.14 -9.77 3.78
N HIS A 12 5.43 -10.07 3.89
CA HIS A 12 6.37 -9.90 2.79
C HIS A 12 6.46 -11.21 2.04
N PHE A 13 6.06 -11.21 0.76
CA PHE A 13 6.27 -12.38 -0.09
C PHE A 13 7.68 -12.32 -0.67
N GLY A 14 8.47 -13.34 -0.33
CA GLY A 14 9.94 -13.37 -0.31
C GLY A 14 10.73 -13.19 -1.61
N PHE A 15 10.12 -12.78 -2.73
CA PHE A 15 10.83 -12.71 -4.02
C PHE A 15 10.52 -11.42 -4.76
N CYS A 16 11.53 -10.57 -4.92
CA CYS A 16 11.51 -9.48 -5.88
C CYS A 16 11.66 -10.08 -7.29
N GLY A 17 10.69 -9.86 -8.18
CA GLY A 17 10.82 -10.25 -9.59
C GLY A 17 12.10 -9.71 -10.21
N GLY A 18 12.69 -10.43 -11.18
CA GLY A 18 14.05 -10.19 -11.69
C GLY A 18 14.33 -8.78 -12.26
N ASN A 19 13.31 -8.00 -12.60
CA ASN A 19 13.44 -6.59 -13.04
C ASN A 19 13.46 -5.59 -11.88
N PHE A 20 13.78 -6.02 -10.65
CA PHE A 20 14.07 -5.12 -9.52
C PHE A 20 15.44 -4.46 -9.73
N GLU A 21 15.53 -3.63 -10.77
CA GLU A 21 16.77 -2.96 -11.17
C GLU A 21 17.35 -2.16 -10.01
N LYS A 22 18.69 -2.09 -9.96
CA LYS A 22 19.45 -1.35 -8.93
C LYS A 22 18.92 0.07 -8.66
N GLN A 23 18.44 0.77 -9.69
CA GLN A 23 17.83 2.10 -9.56
C GLN A 23 16.54 2.08 -8.72
N ARG A 24 15.73 1.03 -8.82
CA ARG A 24 14.52 0.86 -8.00
C ARG A 24 14.91 0.68 -6.54
N LYS A 25 15.95 -0.10 -6.23
CA LYS A 25 16.44 -0.23 -4.84
C LYS A 25 16.82 1.13 -4.23
N GLU A 26 17.48 2.00 -4.99
CA GLU A 26 17.85 3.34 -4.52
C GLU A 26 16.61 4.21 -4.20
N TYR A 27 15.58 4.20 -5.05
CA TYR A 27 14.33 4.91 -4.78
C TYR A 27 13.57 4.36 -3.55
N TYR A 28 13.57 3.04 -3.36
CA TYR A 28 13.00 2.42 -2.17
C TYR A 28 13.70 2.91 -0.91
N PHE A 29 15.04 2.94 -0.89
CA PHE A 29 15.78 3.42 0.28
C PHE A 29 15.54 4.91 0.56
N GLN A 30 15.55 5.75 -0.47
CA GLN A 30 15.21 7.17 -0.33
C GLN A 30 13.81 7.34 0.27
N MET A 31 12.86 6.50 -0.12
CA MET A 31 11.51 6.54 0.42
C MET A 31 11.41 6.05 1.87
N LEU A 32 12.12 4.97 2.22
CA LEU A 32 12.13 4.44 3.58
C LEU A 32 12.64 5.47 4.60
N ASP A 33 13.53 6.35 4.19
CA ASP A 33 14.07 7.40 5.06
C ASP A 33 13.10 8.58 5.25
N SER A 34 12.16 8.82 4.33
CA SER A 34 11.22 9.95 4.40
C SER A 34 9.82 9.62 4.91
N ILE A 35 9.43 8.34 4.91
CA ILE A 35 8.10 7.91 5.40
C ILE A 35 7.83 8.34 6.85
N PRO A 36 8.73 8.12 7.83
CA PRO A 36 8.45 8.50 9.21
C PRO A 36 8.14 9.99 9.36
N ASP A 37 8.90 10.86 8.67
CA ASP A 37 8.68 12.30 8.76
C ASP A 37 7.37 12.76 8.11
N SER A 38 6.93 12.07 7.04
CA SER A 38 5.76 12.48 6.25
C SER A 38 4.45 11.80 6.66
N TYR A 39 4.53 10.60 7.24
CA TYR A 39 3.36 9.75 7.51
C TYR A 39 3.35 9.15 8.93
N SER A 40 3.94 9.81 9.94
CA SER A 40 3.83 9.39 11.35
C SER A 40 2.72 10.08 12.14
N HIS A 41 2.20 11.22 11.73
CA HIS A 41 1.24 11.97 12.54
C HIS A 41 0.14 12.62 11.68
N PHE A 42 -1.12 12.41 12.06
CA PHE A 42 -2.29 12.91 11.35
C PHE A 42 -3.35 13.40 12.32
N ASN A 43 -4.02 14.48 11.94
CA ASN A 43 -5.26 14.92 12.57
C ASN A 43 -6.36 14.79 11.52
N ILE A 44 -7.27 13.85 11.75
CA ILE A 44 -8.38 13.55 10.84
C ILE A 44 -9.68 13.95 11.53
N GLU A 45 -10.42 14.86 10.90
CA GLU A 45 -11.76 15.23 11.32
C GLU A 45 -12.78 14.67 10.34
N ARG A 46 -13.77 13.95 10.86
CA ARG A 46 -14.90 13.44 10.06
C ARG A 46 -16.17 13.44 10.88
N GLU A 47 -17.22 14.05 10.33
CA GLU A 47 -18.56 14.07 10.93
C GLU A 47 -18.55 14.60 12.39
N GLY A 48 -17.65 15.54 12.69
CA GLY A 48 -17.47 16.13 14.03
C GLY A 48 -16.59 15.29 14.99
N ILE A 49 -16.15 14.10 14.57
CA ILE A 49 -15.16 13.30 15.31
C ILE A 49 -13.77 13.70 14.88
N VAL A 50 -12.93 14.02 15.87
CA VAL A 50 -11.50 14.26 15.68
C VAL A 50 -10.73 13.04 16.17
N CYS A 51 -9.89 12.51 15.29
CA CYS A 51 -8.94 11.44 15.57
C CYS A 51 -7.52 11.95 15.31
N THR A 52 -6.67 11.90 16.33
CA THR A 52 -5.23 12.02 16.17
C THR A 52 -4.65 10.62 15.98
N ILE A 53 -3.98 10.38 14.86
CA ILE A 53 -3.39 9.09 14.48
C ILE A 53 -1.89 9.23 14.48
N ASP A 54 -1.23 8.41 15.30
CA ASP A 54 0.22 8.27 15.37
C ASP A 54 0.65 6.91 14.83
N VAL A 55 1.63 6.89 13.94
CA VAL A 55 2.12 5.67 13.28
C VAL A 55 3.59 5.45 13.60
N ASP A 56 3.88 4.28 14.17
CA ASP A 56 5.25 3.80 14.37
C ASP A 56 5.67 2.90 13.21
N TRP A 57 6.56 3.45 12.39
CA TRP A 57 7.16 2.78 11.24
C TRP A 57 8.44 2.01 11.57
N SER A 58 8.96 2.11 12.80
CA SER A 58 10.33 1.71 13.13
C SER A 58 10.63 0.24 12.81
N GLN A 59 9.70 -0.65 13.15
CA GLN A 59 9.85 -2.08 12.84
C GLN A 59 9.77 -2.32 11.34
N THR A 60 8.77 -1.73 10.68
CA THR A 60 8.59 -1.82 9.22
C THR A 60 9.75 -1.31 8.42
N MET A 61 10.33 -0.16 8.77
CA MET A 61 11.51 0.34 8.06
C MET A 61 12.70 -0.60 8.21
N ARG A 62 12.90 -1.22 9.39
CA ARG A 62 13.95 -2.23 9.58
C ARG A 62 13.71 -3.46 8.71
N ASP A 63 12.49 -3.99 8.73
CA ASP A 63 12.13 -5.20 7.98
C ASP A 63 12.24 -4.98 6.47
N TYR A 64 11.75 -3.85 5.94
CA TYR A 64 11.91 -3.50 4.53
C TYR A 64 13.38 -3.33 4.15
N LYS A 65 14.19 -2.62 4.97
CA LYS A 65 15.63 -2.46 4.70
C LYS A 65 16.33 -3.82 4.68
N GLN A 66 16.05 -4.70 5.65
CA GLN A 66 16.62 -6.04 5.70
C GLN A 66 16.16 -6.87 4.49
N HIS A 67 14.86 -6.83 4.16
CA HIS A 67 14.30 -7.55 3.03
C HIS A 67 14.97 -7.11 1.71
N HIS A 68 15.04 -5.82 1.40
CA HIS A 68 15.63 -5.33 0.15
C HIS A 68 17.16 -5.46 0.06
N THR A 69 17.85 -5.47 1.21
CA THR A 69 19.30 -5.70 1.29
C THR A 69 19.64 -7.15 0.95
N HIS A 70 18.84 -8.10 1.43
CA HIS A 70 19.11 -9.54 1.29
C HIS A 70 18.29 -10.20 0.17
N SER A 71 17.29 -9.51 -0.39
CA SER A 71 16.54 -10.01 -1.55
C SER A 71 17.42 -9.98 -2.79
N CYS A 72 17.47 -11.13 -3.44
CA CYS A 72 18.16 -11.36 -4.69
C CYS A 72 17.17 -11.89 -5.73
N SER A 73 17.45 -11.64 -7.00
CA SER A 73 16.68 -12.25 -8.09
C SER A 73 16.90 -13.76 -8.11
N LEU A 74 16.03 -14.50 -8.81
CA LEU A 74 16.23 -15.94 -9.01
C LEU A 74 17.58 -16.21 -9.70
N GLU A 75 17.94 -15.39 -10.68
CA GLU A 75 19.22 -15.51 -11.41
C GLU A 75 20.42 -15.25 -10.48
N GLU A 76 20.37 -14.20 -9.67
CA GLU A 76 21.39 -13.91 -8.65
C GLU A 76 21.50 -15.05 -7.63
N THR A 77 20.36 -15.62 -7.22
CA THR A 77 20.32 -16.77 -6.30
C THR A 77 21.03 -17.98 -6.91
N LEU A 78 20.73 -18.31 -8.16
CA LEU A 78 21.35 -19.42 -8.88
C LEU A 78 22.85 -19.20 -9.08
N ASN A 79 23.26 -17.98 -9.48
CA ASN A 79 24.65 -17.62 -9.66
C ASN A 79 25.44 -17.70 -8.34
N ASN A 80 24.88 -17.18 -7.25
CA ASN A 80 25.49 -17.25 -5.93
C ASN A 80 25.61 -18.70 -5.46
N TYR A 81 24.57 -19.52 -5.67
CA TYR A 81 24.60 -20.95 -5.35
C TYR A 81 25.74 -21.67 -6.08
N GLU A 82 25.94 -21.43 -7.38
CA GLU A 82 27.03 -22.08 -8.14
C GLU A 82 28.42 -21.79 -7.56
N VAL A 83 28.62 -20.63 -6.93
CA VAL A 83 29.89 -20.25 -6.28
C VAL A 83 30.09 -20.98 -4.95
N VAL A 84 29.01 -21.27 -4.21
CA VAL A 84 29.07 -21.86 -2.86
C VAL A 84 28.53 -23.29 -2.78
N LYS A 85 28.24 -23.93 -3.90
CA LYS A 85 27.54 -25.24 -3.95
C LYS A 85 28.24 -26.34 -3.17
N ASP A 86 29.57 -26.30 -3.01
CA ASP A 86 30.30 -27.29 -2.22
C ASP A 86 30.04 -27.19 -0.71
N GLN A 87 29.40 -26.10 -0.25
CA GLN A 87 29.02 -25.86 1.15
C GLN A 87 27.60 -26.33 1.48
N TYR A 88 26.82 -26.76 0.47
CA TYR A 88 25.42 -27.12 0.61
C TYR A 88 25.12 -28.43 -0.11
N ASP A 89 24.24 -29.25 0.44
CA ASP A 89 23.85 -30.53 -0.16
C ASP A 89 22.95 -30.33 -1.40
N SER A 90 22.24 -29.20 -1.48
CA SER A 90 21.35 -28.88 -2.61
C SER A 90 21.00 -27.39 -2.70
N LEU A 91 20.47 -26.98 -3.85
CA LEU A 91 19.89 -25.65 -4.06
C LEU A 91 18.72 -25.38 -3.11
N ASP A 92 17.88 -26.40 -2.81
CA ASP A 92 16.75 -26.25 -1.89
C ASP A 92 17.23 -25.90 -0.47
N GLN A 93 18.29 -26.55 0.01
CA GLN A 93 18.89 -26.24 1.31
C GLN A 93 19.45 -24.81 1.34
N TYR A 94 20.18 -24.41 0.29
CA TYR A 94 20.72 -23.06 0.17
C TYR A 94 19.62 -21.99 0.18
N VAL A 95 18.57 -22.17 -0.62
CA VAL A 95 17.43 -21.25 -0.68
C VAL A 95 16.71 -21.17 0.68
N ARG A 96 16.52 -22.29 1.38
CA ARG A 96 15.93 -22.30 2.72
C ARG A 96 16.75 -21.49 3.72
N GLU A 97 18.07 -21.60 3.69
CA GLU A 97 18.93 -20.82 4.59
C GLU A 97 18.87 -19.32 4.28
N ILE A 98 18.83 -18.90 3.01
CA ILE A 98 18.60 -17.49 2.67
C ILE A 98 17.24 -17.00 3.19
N VAL A 99 16.16 -17.75 2.88
CA VAL A 99 14.78 -17.37 3.22
C VAL A 99 14.58 -17.31 4.73
N LYS A 100 15.25 -18.16 5.51
CA LYS A 100 15.19 -18.16 6.98
C LYS A 100 15.64 -16.84 7.59
N HIS A 101 16.50 -16.09 6.91
CA HIS A 101 16.99 -14.78 7.37
C HIS A 101 16.19 -13.60 6.82
N LEU A 102 15.20 -13.84 5.95
CA LEU A 102 14.32 -12.80 5.44
C LEU A 102 13.14 -12.59 6.40
N PRO A 103 12.77 -11.34 6.71
CA PRO A 103 11.52 -11.04 7.40
C PRO A 103 10.35 -11.64 6.62
N GLN A 104 9.54 -12.49 7.25
CA GLN A 104 8.34 -13.08 6.63
C GLN A 104 7.15 -12.11 6.59
N GLY A 105 7.28 -10.99 7.29
CA GLY A 105 6.29 -9.94 7.41
C GLY A 105 6.83 -8.80 8.25
N SER A 106 6.03 -7.76 8.37
CA SER A 106 6.29 -6.64 9.26
C SER A 106 5.01 -6.13 9.89
N THR A 107 5.14 -5.40 10.98
CA THR A 107 4.02 -4.82 11.71
C THR A 107 4.17 -3.31 11.76
N ILE A 108 3.13 -2.61 11.36
CA ILE A 108 2.97 -1.17 11.57
C ILE A 108 2.03 -0.98 12.76
N THR A 109 2.50 -0.27 13.80
CA THR A 109 1.65 0.07 14.95
C THR A 109 0.99 1.42 14.72
N ILE A 110 -0.32 1.47 14.88
CA ILE A 110 -1.16 2.65 14.68
C ILE A 110 -1.88 2.96 16.00
N GLN A 111 -1.56 4.10 16.59
CA GLN A 111 -2.21 4.60 17.80
C GLN A 111 -3.22 5.67 17.43
N VAL A 112 -4.43 5.54 17.98
CA VAL A 112 -5.54 6.45 17.68
C VAL A 112 -6.05 7.05 18.96
N HIS A 113 -6.07 8.38 18.97
CA HIS A 113 -6.50 9.19 20.09
C HIS A 113 -7.75 9.97 19.70
N THR A 114 -8.84 9.79 20.44
CA THR A 114 -10.10 10.50 20.19
C THR A 114 -10.86 10.76 21.49
N GLU A 115 -11.76 11.73 21.48
CA GLU A 115 -12.73 11.94 22.56
C GLU A 115 -14.09 11.28 22.28
N SER A 116 -14.30 10.76 21.06
CA SER A 116 -15.56 10.13 20.67
C SER A 116 -15.68 8.71 21.22
N ASP A 117 -16.89 8.37 21.66
CA ASP A 117 -17.27 7.01 22.03
C ASP A 117 -17.84 6.20 20.84
N GLU A 118 -17.93 6.80 19.65
CA GLU A 118 -18.44 6.16 18.43
C GLU A 118 -17.39 5.25 17.77
N VAL A 119 -17.11 4.11 18.42
CA VAL A 119 -16.05 3.18 18.03
C VAL A 119 -16.13 2.75 16.55
N LEU A 120 -17.33 2.47 16.03
CA LEU A 120 -17.50 2.04 14.64
C LEU A 120 -17.06 3.12 13.63
N LEU A 121 -17.32 4.39 13.93
CA LEU A 121 -16.90 5.48 13.04
C LEU A 121 -15.38 5.71 13.14
N VAL A 122 -14.79 5.54 14.33
CA VAL A 122 -13.34 5.55 14.51
C VAL A 122 -12.67 4.42 13.73
N GLU A 123 -13.20 3.20 13.78
CA GLU A 123 -12.72 2.06 12.99
C GLU A 123 -12.77 2.34 11.48
N GLN A 124 -13.86 2.97 11.00
CA GLN A 124 -13.95 3.40 9.60
C GLN A 124 -12.91 4.46 9.24
N ILE A 125 -12.61 5.40 10.14
CA ILE A 125 -11.56 6.42 9.94
C ILE A 125 -10.19 5.74 9.81
N VAL A 126 -9.88 4.76 10.67
CA VAL A 126 -8.62 4.00 10.61
C VAL A 126 -8.51 3.20 9.32
N MET A 127 -9.60 2.54 8.90
CA MET A 127 -9.59 1.78 7.66
C MET A 127 -9.39 2.69 6.43
N ASN A 128 -10.09 3.83 6.39
CA ASN A 128 -9.88 4.82 5.34
C ASN A 128 -8.45 5.36 5.33
N PHE A 129 -7.90 5.65 6.51
CA PHE A 129 -6.53 6.09 6.67
C PHE A 129 -5.55 5.10 6.04
N ILE A 130 -5.67 3.80 6.31
CA ILE A 130 -4.82 2.76 5.72
C ILE A 130 -4.93 2.75 4.19
N TYR A 131 -6.13 2.90 3.62
CA TYR A 131 -6.30 2.97 2.17
C TYR A 131 -5.66 4.22 1.56
N HIS A 132 -5.72 5.36 2.25
CA HIS A 132 -5.06 6.58 1.81
C HIS A 132 -3.54 6.44 1.85
N ILE A 133 -2.98 5.83 2.90
CA ILE A 133 -1.55 5.50 3.01
C ILE A 133 -1.13 4.56 1.88
N TYR A 134 -1.89 3.49 1.63
CA TYR A 134 -1.63 2.55 0.54
C TYR A 134 -1.56 3.26 -0.82
N LEU A 135 -2.52 4.14 -1.12
CA LEU A 135 -2.50 4.91 -2.36
C LEU A 135 -1.31 5.86 -2.42
N ALA A 136 -1.07 6.63 -1.36
CA ALA A 136 -0.05 7.66 -1.37
C ALA A 136 1.36 7.06 -1.52
N LEU A 137 1.65 5.97 -0.79
CA LEU A 137 2.94 5.30 -0.88
C LEU A 137 3.16 4.62 -2.24
N ASN A 138 2.13 3.98 -2.82
CA ASN A 138 2.24 3.38 -4.15
C ASN A 138 2.20 4.40 -5.30
N LEU A 139 1.67 5.61 -5.10
CA LEU A 139 1.83 6.72 -6.05
C LEU A 139 3.24 7.32 -6.00
N SER A 140 3.88 7.32 -4.83
CA SER A 140 5.26 7.77 -4.65
C SER A 140 6.26 6.78 -5.23
N CYS A 141 6.13 5.53 -4.82
CA CYS A 141 6.96 4.42 -5.26
C CYS A 141 6.05 3.23 -5.60
N PRO A 142 5.61 3.10 -6.88
CA PRO A 142 4.79 1.97 -7.30
C PRO A 142 5.38 0.62 -6.88
N GLY A 143 4.54 -0.22 -6.25
CA GLY A 143 4.96 -1.51 -5.73
C GLY A 143 5.55 -1.49 -4.32
N PHE A 144 5.54 -0.36 -3.62
CA PHE A 144 6.12 -0.30 -2.28
C PHE A 144 5.29 -1.05 -1.23
N LEU A 145 4.02 -0.66 -1.04
CA LEU A 145 3.18 -1.21 0.03
C LEU A 145 2.20 -2.22 -0.56
N ASP A 146 2.40 -3.50 -0.27
CA ASP A 146 1.43 -4.56 -0.59
C ASP A 146 0.61 -4.91 0.66
N LEU A 147 -0.72 -4.89 0.54
CA LEU A 147 -1.65 -5.24 1.61
C LEU A 147 -2.52 -6.46 1.26
N TYR A 148 -2.14 -7.28 0.26
CA TYR A 148 -2.98 -8.39 -0.22
C TYR A 148 -3.29 -9.46 0.84
N ALA A 149 -2.35 -9.67 1.77
CA ALA A 149 -2.48 -10.61 2.88
C ALA A 149 -2.32 -9.92 4.24
N ALA A 150 -2.59 -8.62 4.29
CA ALA A 150 -2.45 -7.84 5.51
C ALA A 150 -3.62 -8.08 6.46
N THR A 151 -3.35 -7.98 7.76
CA THR A 151 -4.35 -8.12 8.81
C THR A 151 -4.30 -6.89 9.71
N LEU A 152 -5.44 -6.20 9.85
CA LEU A 152 -5.61 -5.13 10.80
C LEU A 152 -6.22 -5.70 12.08
N SER A 153 -5.43 -5.69 13.16
CA SER A 153 -5.85 -6.12 14.49
C SER A 153 -6.09 -4.89 15.36
N GLY A 154 -7.33 -4.68 15.77
CA GLY A 154 -7.71 -3.71 16.80
C GLY A 154 -8.68 -4.38 17.77
N ARG A 155 -9.88 -3.80 17.89
CA ARG A 155 -10.98 -4.46 18.62
C ARG A 155 -11.52 -5.67 17.87
N ASN A 156 -11.57 -5.57 16.54
CA ASN A 156 -11.84 -6.66 15.62
C ASN A 156 -10.61 -6.90 14.74
N THR A 157 -10.47 -8.14 14.26
CA THR A 157 -9.46 -8.50 13.27
C THR A 157 -10.07 -8.48 11.88
N GLU A 158 -9.58 -7.59 11.02
CA GLU A 158 -10.01 -7.47 9.64
C GLU A 158 -8.90 -7.88 8.67
N LYS A 159 -9.27 -8.60 7.62
CA LYS A 159 -8.36 -8.92 6.51
C LYS A 159 -8.45 -7.83 5.46
N ILE A 160 -7.30 -7.30 5.07
CA ILE A 160 -7.17 -6.39 3.95
C ILE A 160 -6.66 -7.21 2.78
N THR A 161 -7.27 -7.01 1.61
CA THR A 161 -6.94 -7.77 0.39
C THR A 161 -6.76 -6.79 -0.77
N ILE A 162 -5.74 -5.94 -0.68
CA ILE A 162 -5.40 -4.95 -1.71
C ILE A 162 -3.97 -5.16 -2.15
N SER A 163 -3.77 -5.55 -3.40
CA SER A 163 -2.44 -5.80 -3.97
C SER A 163 -1.87 -4.58 -4.67
N ASN A 164 -0.57 -4.35 -4.49
CA ASN A 164 0.18 -3.34 -5.24
C ASN A 164 0.42 -3.72 -6.72
N TYR A 165 -0.02 -4.91 -7.16
CA TYR A 165 0.27 -5.48 -8.48
C TYR A 165 0.15 -4.46 -9.62
N TYR A 166 -0.99 -3.78 -9.74
CA TYR A 166 -1.21 -2.80 -10.81
C TYR A 166 -0.26 -1.59 -10.75
N PHE A 167 0.17 -1.18 -9.56
CA PHE A 167 1.18 -0.13 -9.41
C PHE A 167 2.55 -0.64 -9.86
N SER A 168 2.94 -1.86 -9.45
CA SER A 168 4.19 -2.50 -9.83
C SER A 168 4.31 -2.67 -11.35
N GLU A 169 3.23 -3.09 -12.02
CA GLU A 169 3.18 -3.26 -13.49
C GLU A 169 3.36 -1.93 -14.23
N CYS A 170 2.82 -0.82 -13.70
CA CYS A 170 3.03 0.50 -14.28
C CYS A 170 4.51 0.92 -14.29
N TRP A 171 5.33 0.37 -13.38
CA TRP A 171 6.78 0.60 -13.38
C TRP A 171 7.53 -0.44 -14.23
N ALA A 172 6.94 -1.60 -14.55
CA ALA A 172 7.60 -2.61 -15.37
C ALA A 172 7.73 -2.21 -16.86
N ASP A 173 6.93 -1.24 -17.29
CA ASP A 173 6.92 -0.74 -18.67
C ASP A 173 7.78 0.52 -18.81
N ASP A 174 8.92 0.42 -19.50
CA ASP A 174 9.78 1.55 -19.85
C ASP A 174 9.20 2.39 -21.01
N SER A 175 7.97 2.10 -21.46
CA SER A 175 7.30 2.86 -22.50
C SER A 175 6.92 4.27 -22.03
N TRP A 176 6.73 5.16 -22.99
CA TRP A 176 6.30 6.54 -22.71
C TRP A 176 4.79 6.57 -22.44
N PRO A 177 4.32 7.21 -21.34
CA PRO A 177 5.10 7.95 -20.36
C PRO A 177 5.78 7.03 -19.33
N SER A 178 7.08 7.24 -19.10
CA SER A 178 7.81 6.48 -18.09
C SER A 178 7.35 6.88 -16.68
N VAL A 179 6.90 5.88 -15.92
CA VAL A 179 6.54 6.06 -14.51
C VAL A 179 7.84 6.12 -13.70
N SER A 180 8.01 7.20 -12.94
CA SER A 180 9.20 7.43 -12.12
C SER A 180 8.82 7.67 -10.67
N TYR A 181 9.80 7.51 -9.79
CA TYR A 181 9.68 7.85 -8.38
C TYR A 181 9.26 9.31 -8.20
N ILE A 182 8.27 9.53 -7.33
CA ILE A 182 7.87 10.86 -6.88
C ILE A 182 8.19 10.94 -5.39
N PRO A 183 8.98 11.92 -4.92
CA PRO A 183 9.27 12.10 -3.50
C PRO A 183 8.02 12.06 -2.62
N VAL A 184 8.08 11.32 -1.51
CA VAL A 184 6.97 11.09 -0.58
C VAL A 184 6.35 12.39 -0.11
N GLU A 185 7.15 13.40 0.15
CA GLU A 185 6.74 14.72 0.64
C GLU A 185 5.92 15.45 -0.42
N LYS A 186 6.29 15.29 -1.71
CA LYS A 186 5.53 15.89 -2.83
C LYS A 186 4.19 15.19 -3.00
N VAL A 187 4.17 13.86 -2.90
CA VAL A 187 2.90 13.11 -2.96
C VAL A 187 2.03 13.48 -1.76
N ARG A 188 2.61 13.56 -0.55
CA ARG A 188 1.92 13.97 0.67
C ARG A 188 1.31 15.36 0.52
N TYR A 189 2.09 16.35 0.09
CA TYR A 189 1.62 17.71 -0.15
C TYR A 189 0.45 17.75 -1.15
N TRP A 190 0.60 17.04 -2.29
CA TRP A 190 -0.47 16.92 -3.27
C TRP A 190 -1.70 16.25 -2.66
N TYR A 191 -1.54 15.14 -1.93
CA TYR A 191 -2.65 14.40 -1.33
C TYR A 191 -3.41 15.24 -0.29
N ASP A 192 -2.70 16.01 0.53
CA ASP A 192 -3.28 16.94 1.51
C ASP A 192 -4.08 18.05 0.83
N SER A 193 -3.59 18.56 -0.30
CA SER A 193 -4.32 19.58 -1.09
C SER A 193 -5.67 19.10 -1.64
N LEU A 194 -5.90 17.79 -1.65
CA LEU A 194 -7.17 17.20 -2.04
C LEU A 194 -8.18 17.11 -0.88
N GLU A 195 -7.73 17.34 0.36
CA GLU A 195 -8.53 17.30 1.59
C GLU A 195 -9.28 15.97 1.78
N LEU A 196 -8.67 14.84 1.38
CA LEU A 196 -9.35 13.54 1.33
C LEU A 196 -9.45 12.83 2.68
N TRP A 197 -8.55 13.13 3.61
CA TRP A 197 -8.43 12.40 4.88
C TRP A 197 -9.72 12.38 5.70
N GLY A 198 -10.48 13.48 5.68
CA GLY A 198 -11.75 13.63 6.40
C GLY A 198 -13.01 13.39 5.55
N LEU A 199 -12.86 13.21 4.22
CA LEU A 199 -14.01 13.11 3.32
C LEU A 199 -14.56 11.68 3.25
N GLY A 200 -15.87 11.55 3.47
CA GLY A 200 -16.62 10.40 2.98
C GLY A 200 -16.56 10.32 1.44
N LEU A 201 -16.51 9.10 0.92
CA LEU A 201 -16.37 8.77 -0.49
C LEU A 201 -17.24 9.63 -1.44
N GLY A 202 -16.62 10.35 -2.39
CA GLY A 202 -17.23 10.52 -3.72
C GLY A 202 -17.71 11.90 -4.21
N LYS A 203 -17.20 13.03 -3.70
CA LYS A 203 -17.62 14.35 -4.22
C LYS A 203 -16.90 14.78 -5.51
N SER A 204 -15.58 14.59 -5.61
CA SER A 204 -14.80 15.04 -6.79
C SER A 204 -14.53 13.92 -7.81
N ARG A 205 -14.24 14.29 -9.06
CA ARG A 205 -13.85 13.33 -10.11
C ARG A 205 -12.56 12.60 -9.77
N LEU A 206 -11.61 13.30 -9.14
CA LEU A 206 -10.34 12.73 -8.72
C LEU A 206 -10.55 11.68 -7.63
N VAL A 207 -11.39 11.96 -6.65
CA VAL A 207 -11.79 10.99 -5.62
C VAL A 207 -12.37 9.73 -6.27
N LYS A 208 -13.27 9.89 -7.24
CA LYS A 208 -13.84 8.75 -7.97
C LYS A 208 -12.77 7.93 -8.70
N CYS A 209 -11.73 8.58 -9.23
CA CYS A 209 -10.61 7.89 -9.87
C CYS A 209 -9.76 7.13 -8.86
N LEU A 210 -9.40 7.74 -7.73
CA LEU A 210 -8.67 7.08 -6.64
C LEU A 210 -9.45 5.88 -6.09
N PHE A 211 -10.77 6.01 -5.92
CA PHE A 211 -11.62 4.89 -5.52
C PHE A 211 -11.69 3.78 -6.58
N ALA A 212 -11.71 4.13 -7.85
CA ALA A 212 -11.63 3.13 -8.92
C ALA A 212 -10.29 2.38 -8.87
N LEU A 213 -9.17 3.08 -8.65
CA LEU A 213 -7.85 2.45 -8.51
C LEU A 213 -7.80 1.49 -7.31
N LEU A 214 -8.26 1.91 -6.13
CA LEU A 214 -8.38 1.03 -4.96
C LEU A 214 -9.21 -0.21 -5.27
N HIS A 215 -10.32 -0.02 -5.99
CA HIS A 215 -11.21 -1.12 -6.36
C HIS A 215 -10.53 -2.11 -7.31
N PHE A 216 -9.81 -1.64 -8.34
CA PHE A 216 -9.01 -2.51 -9.20
C PHE A 216 -7.98 -3.29 -8.38
N CYS A 217 -7.24 -2.63 -7.49
CA CYS A 217 -6.24 -3.27 -6.64
C CYS A 217 -6.84 -4.28 -5.65
N SER A 218 -8.12 -4.14 -5.30
CA SER A 218 -8.82 -5.05 -4.39
C SER A 218 -9.49 -6.23 -5.08
N GLU A 219 -9.88 -6.10 -6.36
CA GLU A 219 -10.67 -7.10 -7.09
C GLU A 219 -9.86 -7.82 -8.17
N ASP A 220 -9.09 -8.83 -7.79
CA ASP A 220 -8.62 -9.86 -8.74
C ASP A 220 -9.65 -10.99 -8.96
N LYS A 221 -10.84 -10.90 -8.37
CA LYS A 221 -12.02 -11.73 -8.70
C LYS A 221 -13.30 -10.94 -8.47
N ILE A 222 -13.89 -10.42 -9.53
CA ILE A 222 -15.21 -9.78 -9.52
C ILE A 222 -16.19 -10.71 -8.78
N SER A 223 -16.66 -10.27 -7.61
CA SER A 223 -17.81 -10.85 -6.94
C SER A 223 -18.92 -9.80 -6.91
N PRO A 224 -19.92 -9.92 -7.82
CA PRO A 224 -21.03 -8.96 -7.93
C PRO A 224 -21.89 -8.86 -6.67
N SER A 225 -21.73 -9.75 -5.69
CA SER A 225 -22.55 -9.81 -4.48
C SER A 225 -22.05 -8.95 -3.31
N LYS A 226 -20.87 -8.33 -3.40
CA LYS A 226 -20.40 -7.36 -2.39
C LYS A 226 -20.54 -5.89 -2.82
N GLN A 227 -21.09 -5.64 -4.01
CA GLN A 227 -21.22 -4.31 -4.60
C GLN A 227 -22.68 -3.82 -4.57
N PHE A 228 -23.13 -3.30 -3.43
CA PHE A 228 -24.11 -2.21 -3.52
C PHE A 228 -23.35 -0.89 -3.75
N GLY A 229 -23.04 -0.59 -5.02
CA GLY A 229 -22.91 0.80 -5.46
C GLY A 229 -21.85 1.16 -6.52
N LEU A 230 -20.80 0.38 -6.76
CA LEU A 230 -19.68 0.88 -7.59
C LEU A 230 -19.85 0.69 -9.11
N PRO A 231 -20.20 -0.50 -9.66
CA PRO A 231 -20.33 -0.67 -11.10
C PRO A 231 -21.54 0.07 -11.66
N MET A 232 -22.62 0.21 -10.88
CA MET A 232 -23.80 0.96 -11.31
C MET A 232 -23.47 2.45 -11.52
N ARG A 233 -22.56 3.01 -10.70
CA ARG A 233 -22.08 4.39 -10.81
C ARG A 233 -21.08 4.57 -11.96
N LEU A 234 -20.20 3.58 -12.21
CA LEU A 234 -19.30 3.57 -13.37
C LEU A 234 -20.07 3.47 -14.69
N LYS A 235 -21.12 2.64 -14.75
CA LYS A 235 -21.98 2.47 -15.94
C LYS A 235 -22.82 3.73 -16.22
N LEU A 236 -23.30 4.42 -15.19
CA LEU A 236 -23.96 5.73 -15.32
C LEU A 236 -23.01 6.84 -15.77
N PHE A 237 -21.75 6.82 -15.33
CA PHE A 237 -20.73 7.80 -15.73
C PHE A 237 -20.25 7.60 -17.17
N MET A 238 -20.18 6.36 -17.66
CA MET A 238 -19.84 6.07 -19.06
C MET A 238 -21.00 6.33 -20.03
N ASN A 239 -22.24 6.02 -19.64
CA ASN A 239 -23.42 6.22 -20.50
C ASN A 239 -23.83 7.70 -20.66
N SER A 240 -23.57 8.55 -19.66
CA SER A 240 -23.86 9.99 -19.73
C SER A 240 -22.97 10.75 -20.73
N ARG A 241 -21.84 10.17 -21.18
CA ARG A 241 -21.02 10.76 -22.25
C ARG A 241 -21.51 10.43 -23.67
N LYS A 242 -22.18 9.29 -23.91
CA LYS A 242 -22.72 8.99 -25.25
C LYS A 242 -23.81 9.98 -25.69
N GLN A 243 -24.55 10.58 -24.76
CA GLN A 243 -25.58 11.58 -25.07
C GLN A 243 -25.03 13.00 -25.31
N LEU A 244 -23.83 13.32 -24.81
CA LEU A 244 -23.22 14.65 -24.97
C LEU A 244 -22.35 14.79 -26.23
N PHE A 245 -21.93 13.67 -26.82
CA PHE A 245 -21.13 13.64 -28.05
C PHE A 245 -21.89 13.12 -29.29
N SER A 246 -23.18 12.75 -29.18
CA SER A 246 -24.05 12.44 -30.33
C SER A 246 -24.92 13.63 -30.78
N LYS A 247 -24.69 14.82 -30.21
CA LYS A 247 -25.31 16.09 -30.60
C LYS A 247 -24.27 17.21 -30.68
N ARG A 248 -23.21 16.97 -31.45
CA ARG A 248 -22.41 18.00 -32.10
C ARG A 248 -21.92 17.47 -33.44
#